data_AF-A0A956US90-F1
#
_entry.id   AF-A0A956US90-F1
#
_cell.length_a   1.000
_cell.length_b   1.000
_cell.length_c   1.000
_cell.angle_alpha   90.00
_cell.angle_beta   90.00
_cell.angle_gamma   90.00
#
_symmetry.space_group_name_H-M   'P 1'
#
loop_
_entity.id
_entity.type
_entity.pdbx_description
1 polymer ?
#
loop_
_entity_poly.entity_id
_entity_poly.type
_entity_poly.pdbx_seq_one_letter_code
_entity_poly.pdbx_strand_id
1 'polypeptide(L)'
;MPSDPSRLIAALARDQINLDLKTLDLCFLAGLYLRADRASLASFEEDVLIDMFEQVCDVVDPGAERPRKRATHAIQRLRDQRMLARVDGAGIVRSGEYTLTRLAAAVVEYFLADEALTRESLTLLTGTLRAQLAEILAAARRADTEDAWREHVVAPLRITVGDLVGGIERRQRGLDSQQEEVQTEIAKLLQVDWFGAVDRCQSLLDTTTNTLRELNEVLLRDTHHFVALLQEIQTLASEAEQAEPEEAVQRVIEHVDRIAAWGGARQRAWSEYYQYVHRYLRDVVRLDPDRALSQRLRDQVANWPSTPFHLLVAAAPSMRLLRPLESRVERPAVMRPRTDRE
;
A
#
# COMPACT_ATOMS: atom_id res chain seq x y z
N MET A 1 23.73 12.07 3.92
CA MET A 1 23.79 11.33 5.20
C MET A 1 22.49 10.56 5.36
N PRO A 2 22.47 9.22 5.27
CA PRO A 2 21.28 8.45 5.59
C PRO A 2 21.02 8.61 7.10
N SER A 3 19.82 9.02 7.49
CA SER A 3 19.44 9.12 8.90
C SER A 3 19.56 7.73 9.55
N ASP A 4 20.50 7.56 10.48
CA ASP A 4 20.58 6.38 11.36
C ASP A 4 19.18 6.09 11.92
N PRO A 5 18.56 4.94 11.58
CA PRO A 5 17.20 4.62 12.01
C PRO A 5 17.03 4.75 13.53
N SER A 6 18.08 4.43 14.30
CA SER A 6 18.07 4.50 15.76
C SER A 6 17.95 5.94 16.26
N ARG A 7 18.61 6.89 15.58
CA ARG A 7 18.53 8.32 15.91
C ARG A 7 17.16 8.89 15.57
N LEU A 8 16.57 8.47 14.45
CA LEU A 8 15.22 8.86 14.08
C LEU A 8 14.21 8.36 15.11
N ILE A 9 14.29 7.07 15.49
CA ILE A 9 13.41 6.47 16.51
C ILE A 9 13.57 7.20 17.85
N ALA A 10 14.79 7.47 18.29
CA ALA A 10 15.05 8.19 19.53
C ALA A 10 14.50 9.63 19.51
N ALA A 11 14.58 10.32 18.37
CA ALA A 11 14.00 11.65 18.21
C ALA A 11 12.46 11.62 18.28
N LEU A 12 11.82 10.69 17.56
CA LEU A 12 10.36 10.52 17.59
C LEU A 12 9.86 10.16 19.00
N ALA A 13 10.57 9.28 19.71
CA ALA A 13 10.24 8.87 21.07
C ALA A 13 10.43 10.01 22.08
N ARG A 14 11.51 10.80 21.96
CA ARG A 14 11.74 11.98 22.83
C ARG A 14 10.65 13.03 22.64
N ASP A 15 10.25 13.25 21.39
CA ASP A 15 9.26 14.27 21.04
C ASP A 15 7.82 13.78 21.25
N GLN A 16 7.64 12.53 21.72
CA GLN A 16 6.35 11.88 22.03
C GLN A 16 5.32 12.07 20.91
N ILE A 17 5.76 11.92 19.66
CA ILE A 17 4.89 12.09 18.50
C ILE A 17 3.80 11.00 18.54
N ASN A 18 2.54 11.42 18.57
CA ASN A 18 1.38 10.54 18.62
C ASN A 18 0.32 10.98 17.60
N LEU A 19 -0.40 10.00 17.06
CA LEU A 19 -1.53 10.18 16.15
C LEU A 19 -2.70 9.30 16.63
N ASP A 20 -3.74 9.93 17.16
CA ASP A 20 -4.99 9.31 17.63
C ASP A 20 -6.16 10.04 16.97
N LEU A 21 -6.65 9.46 15.88
CA LEU A 21 -7.75 9.99 15.06
C LEU A 21 -8.95 9.04 15.11
N LYS A 22 -10.07 9.51 15.66
CA LYS A 22 -11.34 8.80 15.63
C LYS A 22 -12.08 9.08 14.33
N THR A 23 -13.13 8.31 14.02
CA THR A 23 -14.00 8.55 12.86
C THR A 23 -14.53 9.99 12.83
N LEU A 24 -14.94 10.53 13.99
CA LEU A 24 -15.37 11.92 14.12
C LEU A 24 -14.27 12.92 13.72
N ASP A 25 -13.01 12.67 14.11
CA ASP A 25 -11.88 13.54 13.77
C ASP A 25 -11.57 13.49 12.28
N LEU A 26 -11.60 12.29 11.67
CA LEU A 26 -11.40 12.12 10.23
C LEU A 26 -12.49 12.83 9.42
N CYS A 27 -13.77 12.64 9.79
CA CYS A 27 -14.87 13.33 9.11
C CYS A 27 -14.79 14.85 9.30
N PHE A 28 -14.35 15.32 10.46
CA PHE A 28 -14.12 16.75 10.72
C PHE A 28 -13.01 17.33 9.83
N LEU A 29 -11.85 16.68 9.79
CA LEU A 29 -10.74 17.09 8.92
C LEU A 29 -11.14 17.03 7.43
N ALA A 30 -11.89 16.01 7.01
CA ALA A 30 -12.41 15.88 5.65
C ALA A 30 -13.40 17.00 5.29
N GLY A 31 -14.28 17.36 6.21
CA GLY A 31 -15.21 18.49 6.06
C GLY A 31 -14.46 19.81 5.88
N LEU A 32 -13.43 20.06 6.69
CA LEU A 32 -12.57 21.23 6.54
C LEU A 32 -11.82 21.22 5.20
N TYR A 33 -11.26 20.08 4.80
CA TYR A 33 -10.51 19.95 3.55
C TYR A 33 -11.39 20.28 2.33
N LEU A 34 -12.56 19.66 2.23
CA LEU A 34 -13.51 19.92 1.14
C LEU A 34 -14.02 21.36 1.13
N ARG A 35 -14.15 21.98 2.30
CA ARG A 35 -14.55 23.38 2.40
C ARG A 35 -13.41 24.33 1.99
N ALA A 36 -12.16 24.01 2.33
CA ALA A 36 -10.99 24.77 1.90
C ALA A 36 -10.89 24.76 0.38
N ASP A 37 -11.03 23.58 -0.22
CA ASP A 37 -10.95 23.38 -1.67
C ASP A 37 -12.05 24.15 -2.43
N ARG A 38 -13.32 23.95 -2.05
CA ARG A 38 -14.48 24.59 -2.70
C ARG A 38 -14.49 26.11 -2.58
N ALA A 39 -14.01 26.65 -1.47
CA ALA A 39 -14.03 28.09 -1.20
C ALA A 39 -12.68 28.77 -1.41
N SER A 40 -11.65 28.02 -1.86
CA SER A 40 -10.27 28.49 -2.02
C SER A 40 -9.73 29.20 -0.78
N LEU A 41 -10.03 28.66 0.41
CA LEU A 41 -9.64 29.24 1.70
C LEU A 41 -8.25 28.73 2.11
N ALA A 42 -7.37 29.65 2.51
CA ALA A 42 -6.05 29.32 3.06
C ALA A 42 -6.09 28.99 4.57
N SER A 43 -7.05 29.57 5.28
CA SER A 43 -7.25 29.44 6.72
C SER A 43 -8.75 29.54 7.08
N PHE A 44 -9.07 29.17 8.30
CA PHE A 44 -10.40 29.17 8.87
C PHE A 44 -10.40 29.87 10.23
N GLU A 45 -11.41 30.68 10.51
CA GLU A 45 -11.62 31.20 11.86
C GLU A 45 -12.11 30.11 12.82
N GLU A 46 -11.85 30.29 14.10
CA GLU A 46 -12.23 29.34 15.17
C GLU A 46 -13.73 28.99 15.15
N ASP A 47 -14.60 29.98 14.95
CA ASP A 47 -16.05 29.76 14.90
C ASP A 47 -16.44 28.84 13.73
N VAL A 48 -15.76 28.94 12.58
CA VAL A 48 -15.99 28.06 11.42
C VAL A 48 -15.56 26.63 11.72
N LEU A 49 -14.48 26.44 12.50
CA LEU A 49 -14.07 25.11 12.96
C LEU A 49 -15.12 24.51 13.90
N ILE A 50 -15.64 25.30 14.84
CA ILE A 50 -16.67 24.84 15.78
C ILE A 50 -17.94 24.46 15.01
N ASP A 51 -18.42 25.31 14.10
CA ASP A 51 -19.62 25.05 13.30
C ASP A 51 -19.46 23.79 12.43
N MET A 52 -18.29 23.60 11.79
CA MET A 52 -18.01 22.39 11.02
C MET A 52 -17.99 21.15 11.93
N PHE A 53 -17.42 21.25 13.13
CA PHE A 53 -17.40 20.15 14.08
C PHE A 53 -18.81 19.77 14.53
N GLU A 54 -19.68 20.75 14.80
CA GLU A 54 -21.09 20.52 15.14
C GLU A 54 -21.82 19.77 14.01
N GLN A 55 -21.67 20.22 12.76
CA GLN A 55 -22.28 19.58 11.59
C GLN A 55 -21.84 18.12 11.44
N VAL A 56 -20.54 17.83 11.63
CA VAL A 56 -20.05 16.45 11.55
C VAL A 56 -20.52 15.62 12.74
N CYS A 57 -20.59 16.21 13.93
CA CYS A 57 -21.08 15.54 15.12
C CYS A 57 -22.54 15.11 14.97
N ASP A 58 -23.38 15.94 14.35
CA ASP A 58 -24.79 15.61 14.09
C ASP A 58 -24.96 14.39 13.17
N VAL A 59 -24.00 14.14 12.29
CA VAL A 59 -24.01 13.00 11.36
C VAL A 59 -23.41 11.74 11.99
N VAL A 60 -22.27 11.87 12.67
CA VAL A 60 -21.47 10.73 13.15
C VAL A 60 -21.90 10.26 14.54
N ASP A 61 -22.39 11.16 15.38
CA ASP A 61 -22.76 10.93 16.79
C ASP A 61 -24.05 11.68 17.14
N PRO A 62 -25.20 11.33 16.52
CA PRO A 62 -26.48 11.99 16.75
C PRO A 62 -26.95 11.75 18.19
N GLY A 63 -26.82 12.76 19.05
CA GLY A 63 -27.10 12.68 20.49
C GLY A 63 -25.96 13.13 21.40
N ALA A 64 -24.84 13.56 20.82
CA ALA A 64 -23.71 14.14 21.53
C ALA A 64 -24.11 15.30 22.48
N GLU A 65 -23.79 15.16 23.77
CA GLU A 65 -23.91 16.27 24.70
C GLU A 65 -22.82 17.33 24.47
N ARG A 66 -23.23 18.61 24.42
CA ARG A 66 -22.34 19.80 24.40
C ARG A 66 -21.30 19.78 23.26
N PRO A 67 -21.73 19.73 21.99
CA PRO A 67 -20.82 19.58 20.84
C PRO A 67 -19.80 20.72 20.74
N ARG A 68 -20.15 21.98 21.07
CA ARG A 68 -19.16 23.09 21.15
C ARG A 68 -17.98 22.82 22.08
N LYS A 69 -18.23 22.31 23.29
CA LYS A 69 -17.15 22.01 24.24
C LYS A 69 -16.27 20.88 23.72
N ARG A 70 -16.89 19.87 23.08
CA ARG A 70 -16.16 18.78 22.41
C ARG A 70 -15.32 19.30 21.26
N ALA A 71 -15.82 20.26 20.47
CA ALA A 71 -15.10 20.89 19.37
C ALA A 71 -13.81 21.55 19.87
N THR A 72 -13.87 22.35 20.94
CA THR A 72 -12.66 22.99 21.51
C THR A 72 -11.60 21.97 21.93
N HIS A 73 -12.01 20.88 22.59
CA HIS A 73 -11.08 19.82 22.98
C HIS A 73 -10.52 19.05 21.77
N ALA A 74 -11.34 18.79 20.76
CA ALA A 74 -10.91 18.13 19.53
C ALA A 74 -9.93 18.99 18.75
N ILE A 75 -10.21 20.28 18.58
CA ILE A 75 -9.32 21.24 17.90
C ILE A 75 -7.98 21.30 18.62
N GLN A 76 -7.97 21.41 19.97
CA GLN A 76 -6.71 21.41 20.72
C GLN A 76 -5.94 20.11 20.54
N ARG A 77 -6.59 18.95 20.66
CA ARG A 77 -5.96 17.65 20.43
C ARG A 77 -5.39 17.53 19.01
N LEU A 78 -6.13 17.96 18.00
CA LEU A 78 -5.71 17.93 16.60
C LEU A 78 -4.52 18.87 16.34
N ARG A 79 -4.39 19.97 17.07
CA ARG A 79 -3.19 20.82 17.03
C ARG A 79 -1.99 20.15 17.69
N ASP A 80 -2.20 19.53 18.85
CA ASP A 80 -1.14 18.81 19.58
C ASP A 80 -0.58 17.64 18.73
N GLN A 81 -1.43 17.01 17.93
CA GLN A 81 -1.07 15.97 16.96
C GLN A 81 -0.58 16.50 15.59
N ARG A 82 -0.41 17.82 15.44
CA ARG A 82 0.02 18.48 14.20
C ARG A 82 -0.91 18.23 13.00
N MET A 83 -2.22 18.03 13.22
CA MET A 83 -3.22 18.00 12.15
C MET A 83 -3.64 19.43 11.75
N LEU A 84 -3.86 20.29 12.75
CA LEU A 84 -4.18 21.70 12.57
C LEU A 84 -3.01 22.59 13.02
N ALA A 85 -2.75 23.65 12.29
CA ALA A 85 -1.80 24.69 12.69
C ALA A 85 -2.55 26.01 12.89
N ARG A 86 -2.16 26.76 13.92
CA ARG A 86 -2.65 28.14 14.12
C ARG A 86 -1.77 29.07 13.29
N VAL A 87 -2.40 29.94 12.50
CA VAL A 87 -1.73 30.97 11.73
C VAL A 87 -1.63 32.21 12.62
N ASP A 88 -0.46 32.43 13.21
CA ASP A 88 -0.23 33.61 14.06
C ASP A 88 0.20 34.80 13.18
N GLY A 89 -0.67 35.80 13.09
CA GLY A 89 -0.32 37.10 12.52
C GLY A 89 0.62 37.87 13.43
N ALA A 90 1.93 37.82 13.15
CA ALA A 90 2.94 38.73 13.70
C ALA A 90 2.95 38.91 15.25
N GLY A 91 2.57 37.89 16.02
CA GLY A 91 2.65 37.92 17.49
C GLY A 91 1.58 38.76 18.19
N ILE A 92 0.51 39.18 17.50
CA ILE A 92 -0.63 39.88 18.10
C ILE A 92 -1.76 38.87 18.36
N VAL A 93 -2.26 38.81 19.60
CA VAL A 93 -3.37 37.93 19.99
C VAL A 93 -4.65 38.37 19.27
N ARG A 94 -4.96 37.72 18.14
CA ARG A 94 -6.27 37.79 17.45
C ARG A 94 -7.03 36.48 17.65
N SER A 95 -8.32 36.47 17.30
CA SER A 95 -9.09 35.23 17.08
C SER A 95 -8.24 34.29 16.22
N GLY A 96 -8.11 33.03 16.65
CA GLY A 96 -7.18 32.10 16.00
C GLY A 96 -7.66 31.77 14.59
N GLU A 97 -6.83 32.05 13.59
CA GLU A 97 -6.97 31.42 12.28
C GLU A 97 -6.26 30.06 12.30
N TYR A 98 -6.88 29.08 11.66
CA TYR A 98 -6.39 27.70 11.61
C TYR A 98 -6.26 27.22 10.18
N THR A 99 -5.22 26.45 9.90
CA THR A 99 -5.01 25.81 8.61
C THR A 99 -4.80 24.31 8.79
N LEU A 100 -5.20 23.53 7.80
CA LEU A 100 -4.86 22.11 7.72
C LEU A 100 -3.37 21.99 7.42
N THR A 101 -2.67 21.21 8.23
CA THR A 101 -1.27 20.90 7.93
C THR A 101 -1.17 19.98 6.71
N ARG A 102 0.04 19.88 6.14
CA ARG A 102 0.33 18.87 5.10
C ARG A 102 0.04 17.45 5.55
N LEU A 103 0.19 17.15 6.84
CA LEU A 103 -0.10 15.82 7.40
C LEU A 103 -1.61 15.55 7.41
N ALA A 104 -2.42 16.51 7.86
CA ALA A 104 -3.88 16.37 7.82
C ALA A 104 -4.41 16.29 6.39
N ALA A 105 -3.90 17.14 5.49
CA ALA A 105 -4.24 17.08 4.08
C ALA A 105 -3.93 15.70 3.49
N ALA A 106 -2.73 15.16 3.73
CA ALA A 106 -2.34 13.83 3.23
C ALA A 106 -3.22 12.69 3.81
N VAL A 107 -3.59 12.76 5.09
CA VAL A 107 -4.50 11.77 5.71
C VAL A 107 -5.89 11.84 5.08
N VAL A 108 -6.42 13.05 4.88
CA VAL A 108 -7.75 13.22 4.27
C VAL A 108 -7.74 12.83 2.80
N GLU A 109 -6.72 13.27 2.05
CA GLU A 109 -6.53 12.90 0.65
C GLU A 109 -6.45 11.39 0.47
N TYR A 110 -5.80 10.65 1.38
CA TYR A 110 -5.81 9.19 1.33
C TYR A 110 -7.21 8.57 1.32
N PHE A 111 -8.18 9.17 2.03
CA PHE A 111 -9.56 8.68 2.07
C PHE A 111 -10.47 9.29 1.00
N LEU A 112 -10.13 10.47 0.47
CA LEU A 112 -10.93 11.16 -0.56
C LEU A 112 -10.46 10.87 -1.98
N ALA A 113 -9.18 10.55 -2.15
CA ALA A 113 -8.59 10.37 -3.46
C ALA A 113 -9.01 8.99 -3.99
N ASP A 114 -9.92 9.02 -4.96
CA ASP A 114 -10.08 7.94 -5.92
C ASP A 114 -8.84 7.95 -6.84
N GLU A 115 -7.69 7.52 -6.33
CA GLU A 115 -6.46 7.36 -7.12
C GLU A 115 -6.54 6.10 -8.01
N ALA A 116 -7.66 5.96 -8.73
CA ALA A 116 -7.85 4.90 -9.70
C ALA A 116 -6.76 4.99 -10.77
N LEU A 117 -5.89 3.99 -10.85
CA LEU A 117 -4.95 3.87 -11.95
C LEU A 117 -5.71 3.44 -13.21
N THR A 118 -6.10 4.41 -14.02
CA THR A 118 -6.69 4.16 -15.34
C THR A 118 -5.62 4.10 -16.42
N ARG A 119 -5.91 3.42 -17.53
CA ARG A 119 -5.02 3.40 -18.70
C ARG A 119 -4.71 4.79 -19.22
N GLU A 120 -5.70 5.68 -19.23
CA GLU A 120 -5.55 7.07 -19.67
C GLU A 120 -4.61 7.85 -18.75
N SER A 121 -4.87 7.82 -17.44
CA SER A 121 -4.04 8.52 -16.46
C SER A 121 -2.60 8.00 -16.48
N LEU A 122 -2.42 6.68 -16.61
CA LEU A 122 -1.11 6.07 -16.72
C LEU A 122 -0.38 6.53 -17.99
N THR A 123 -1.05 6.47 -19.15
CA THR A 123 -0.47 6.88 -20.43
C THR A 123 -0.07 8.36 -20.43
N LEU A 124 -0.86 9.21 -19.79
CA LEU A 124 -0.54 10.63 -19.62
C LEU A 124 0.70 10.80 -18.74
N LEU A 125 0.73 10.19 -17.56
CA LEU A 125 1.85 10.28 -16.61
C LEU A 125 3.15 9.74 -17.23
N THR A 126 3.10 8.58 -17.88
CA THR A 126 4.27 7.98 -18.53
C THR A 126 4.72 8.78 -19.74
N GLY A 127 3.79 9.36 -20.50
CA GLY A 127 4.09 10.27 -21.60
C GLY A 127 4.80 11.55 -21.13
N THR A 128 4.30 12.19 -20.07
CA THR A 128 4.92 13.37 -19.47
C THR A 128 6.29 13.05 -18.90
N LEU A 129 6.44 11.92 -18.18
CA LEU A 129 7.72 11.48 -17.65
C LEU A 129 8.75 11.26 -18.77
N ARG A 130 8.35 10.62 -19.88
CA ARG A 130 9.24 10.45 -21.05
C ARG A 130 9.71 11.78 -21.60
N ALA A 131 8.81 12.74 -21.76
CA ALA A 131 9.15 14.06 -22.29
C ALA A 131 10.14 14.79 -21.37
N GLN A 132 9.91 14.76 -20.06
CA GLN A 132 10.80 15.35 -19.07
C GLN A 132 12.19 14.69 -19.08
N LEU A 133 12.27 13.36 -19.16
CA LEU A 133 13.55 12.66 -19.26
C LEU A 133 14.31 13.01 -20.55
N ALA A 134 13.60 13.18 -21.67
CA ALA A 134 14.22 13.62 -22.93
C ALA A 134 14.77 15.06 -22.85
N GLU A 135 14.05 15.96 -22.19
CA GLU A 135 14.51 17.33 -21.92
C GLU A 135 15.77 17.33 -21.03
N ILE A 136 15.76 16.53 -19.96
CA ILE A 136 16.90 16.37 -19.06
C ILE A 136 18.11 15.80 -19.80
N LEU A 137 17.91 14.81 -20.68
CA LEU A 137 18.98 14.27 -21.52
C LEU A 137 19.56 15.32 -22.47
N ALA A 138 18.71 16.15 -23.09
CA ALA A 138 19.18 17.26 -23.94
C ALA A 138 19.92 18.34 -23.14
N ALA A 139 19.57 18.55 -21.87
CA ALA A 139 20.31 19.41 -20.96
C ALA A 139 21.67 18.81 -20.57
N ALA A 140 21.70 17.52 -20.19
CA ALA A 140 22.91 16.78 -19.84
C ALA A 140 23.95 16.81 -20.97
N ARG A 141 23.52 16.65 -22.23
CA ARG A 141 24.42 16.74 -23.40
C ARG A 141 25.07 18.12 -23.60
N ARG A 142 24.51 19.18 -23.01
CA ARG A 142 25.00 20.57 -23.12
C ARG A 142 25.62 21.08 -21.82
N ALA A 143 25.55 20.31 -20.74
CA ALA A 143 26.02 20.72 -19.44
C ALA A 143 27.56 20.69 -19.40
N ASP A 144 28.16 21.86 -19.28
CA ASP A 144 29.61 22.09 -19.27
C ASP A 144 30.12 22.57 -17.89
N THR A 145 29.19 22.91 -16.99
CA THR A 145 29.47 23.44 -15.65
C THR A 145 28.70 22.66 -14.58
N GLU A 146 29.25 22.62 -13.36
CA GLU A 146 28.60 21.97 -12.21
C GLU A 146 27.22 22.58 -11.91
N ASP A 147 27.05 23.89 -12.09
CA ASP A 147 25.77 24.57 -11.92
C ASP A 147 24.75 24.15 -12.99
N ALA A 148 25.16 24.00 -14.26
CA ALA A 148 24.29 23.48 -15.31
C ALA A 148 23.82 22.04 -15.01
N TRP A 149 24.70 21.19 -14.47
CA TRP A 149 24.33 19.85 -14.01
C TRP A 149 23.34 19.90 -12.85
N ARG A 150 23.57 20.76 -11.85
CA ARG A 150 22.67 20.90 -10.70
C ARG A 150 21.29 21.42 -11.10
N GLU A 151 21.23 22.50 -11.85
CA GLU A 151 19.99 23.19 -12.17
C GLU A 151 19.16 22.49 -13.24
N HIS A 152 19.81 21.90 -14.25
CA HIS A 152 19.11 21.35 -15.41
C HIS A 152 19.07 19.83 -15.48
N VAL A 153 19.81 19.13 -14.62
CA VAL A 153 19.77 17.66 -14.54
C VAL A 153 19.31 17.21 -13.16
N VAL A 154 20.03 17.58 -12.10
CA VAL A 154 19.76 17.08 -10.74
C VAL A 154 18.42 17.59 -10.21
N ALA A 155 18.15 18.90 -10.28
CA ALA A 155 16.92 19.46 -9.75
C ALA A 155 15.66 18.91 -10.47
N PRO A 156 15.59 18.84 -11.81
CA PRO A 156 14.47 18.20 -12.50
C PRO A 156 14.32 16.71 -12.20
N LEU A 157 15.42 15.96 -12.08
CA LEU A 157 15.37 14.53 -11.70
C LEU A 157 14.79 14.33 -10.29
N ARG A 158 15.16 15.19 -9.33
CA ARG A 158 14.72 15.07 -7.93
C ARG A 158 13.30 15.56 -7.70
N ILE A 159 12.92 16.67 -8.35
CA ILE A 159 11.64 17.33 -8.11
C ILE A 159 10.61 16.80 -9.10
N THR A 160 10.71 17.19 -10.38
CA THR A 160 9.70 16.89 -11.39
C THR A 160 9.57 15.40 -11.68
N VAL A 161 10.69 14.73 -11.96
CA VAL A 161 10.68 13.28 -12.23
C VAL A 161 10.32 12.51 -10.96
N GLY A 162 10.84 12.92 -9.80
CA GLY A 162 10.48 12.35 -8.50
C GLY A 162 8.98 12.40 -8.21
N ASP A 163 8.33 13.54 -8.46
CA ASP A 163 6.89 13.72 -8.26
C ASP A 163 6.06 12.89 -9.24
N LEU A 164 6.47 12.80 -10.50
CA LEU A 164 5.79 11.98 -11.52
C LEU A 164 5.87 10.49 -11.20
N VAL A 165 7.07 10.00 -10.87
CA VAL A 165 7.30 8.61 -10.46
C VAL A 165 6.52 8.28 -9.18
N GLY A 166 6.58 9.15 -8.17
CA GLY A 166 5.78 9.01 -6.96
C GLY A 166 4.27 9.03 -7.22
N GLY A 167 3.82 9.81 -8.21
CA GLY A 167 2.42 9.84 -8.65
C GLY A 167 1.96 8.55 -9.34
N ILE A 168 2.84 7.85 -10.05
CA ILE A 168 2.57 6.52 -10.61
C ILE A 168 2.50 5.49 -9.48
N GLU A 169 3.49 5.47 -8.57
CA GLU A 169 3.49 4.52 -7.43
C GLU A 169 2.25 4.67 -6.54
N ARG A 170 1.80 5.90 -6.29
CA ARG A 170 0.58 6.17 -5.51
C ARG A 170 -0.66 5.53 -6.14
N ARG A 171 -0.86 5.75 -7.44
CA ARG A 171 -1.97 5.13 -8.19
C ARG A 171 -1.85 3.61 -8.30
N GLN A 172 -0.65 3.04 -8.37
CA GLN A 172 -0.44 1.58 -8.27
C GLN A 172 -0.99 1.03 -6.94
N ARG A 173 -0.76 1.73 -5.82
CA ARG A 173 -1.36 1.37 -4.52
C ARG A 173 -2.88 1.54 -4.53
N GLY A 174 -3.40 2.55 -5.23
CA GLY A 174 -4.84 2.70 -5.46
C GLY A 174 -5.45 1.48 -6.17
N LEU A 175 -4.80 0.96 -7.22
CA LEU A 175 -5.25 -0.26 -7.89
C LEU A 175 -5.15 -1.51 -6.99
N ASP A 176 -4.18 -1.56 -6.08
CA ASP A 176 -4.10 -2.64 -5.10
C ASP A 176 -5.32 -2.63 -4.16
N SER A 177 -5.72 -1.45 -3.66
CA SER A 177 -6.94 -1.29 -2.85
C SER A 177 -8.20 -1.72 -3.63
N GLN A 178 -8.32 -1.29 -4.90
CA GLN A 178 -9.43 -1.68 -5.76
C GLN A 178 -9.51 -3.20 -5.97
N GLN A 179 -8.38 -3.89 -6.08
CA GLN A 179 -8.37 -5.36 -6.17
C GLN A 179 -8.86 -6.00 -4.87
N GLU A 180 -8.47 -5.49 -3.70
CA GLU A 180 -8.96 -5.99 -2.40
C GLU A 180 -10.47 -5.75 -2.23
N GLU A 181 -10.98 -4.62 -2.73
CA GLU A 181 -12.41 -4.32 -2.78
C GLU A 181 -13.17 -5.31 -3.66
N VAL A 182 -12.64 -5.64 -4.85
CA VAL A 182 -13.24 -6.67 -5.73
C VAL A 182 -13.27 -8.03 -5.04
N GLN A 183 -12.21 -8.43 -4.34
CA GLN A 183 -12.18 -9.69 -3.58
C GLN A 183 -13.27 -9.71 -2.50
N THR A 184 -13.43 -8.58 -1.79
CA THR A 184 -14.45 -8.40 -0.76
C THR A 184 -15.86 -8.42 -1.36
N GLU A 185 -16.07 -7.81 -2.52
CA GLU A 185 -17.34 -7.84 -3.25
C GLU A 185 -17.69 -9.27 -3.67
N ILE A 186 -16.76 -10.02 -4.25
CA ILE A 186 -16.95 -11.43 -4.62
C ILE A 186 -17.37 -12.26 -3.40
N ALA A 187 -16.68 -12.09 -2.27
CA ALA A 187 -17.03 -12.80 -1.03
C ALA A 187 -18.45 -12.45 -0.55
N LYS A 188 -18.82 -11.17 -0.58
CA LYS A 188 -20.16 -10.69 -0.19
C LYS A 188 -21.25 -11.21 -1.12
N LEU A 189 -21.00 -11.20 -2.43
CA LEU A 189 -21.94 -11.72 -3.43
C LEU A 189 -22.24 -13.20 -3.18
N LEU A 190 -21.19 -14.01 -3.01
CA LEU A 190 -21.33 -15.44 -2.71
C LEU A 190 -21.99 -15.70 -1.35
N GLN A 191 -21.83 -14.79 -0.38
CA GLN A 191 -22.50 -14.91 0.91
C GLN A 191 -24.01 -14.71 0.80
N VAL A 192 -24.46 -13.73 0.01
CA VAL A 192 -25.87 -13.32 -0.12
C VAL A 192 -26.63 -14.24 -1.08
N ASP A 193 -26.14 -14.39 -2.31
CA ASP A 193 -26.78 -15.19 -3.35
C ASP A 193 -25.72 -16.06 -4.02
N TRP A 194 -25.48 -17.21 -3.41
CA TRP A 194 -24.36 -18.09 -3.71
C TRP A 194 -24.31 -18.54 -5.18
N PHE A 195 -25.40 -19.08 -5.73
CA PHE A 195 -25.43 -19.56 -7.12
C PHE A 195 -25.77 -18.44 -8.10
N GLY A 196 -26.68 -17.51 -7.76
CA GLY A 196 -27.03 -16.39 -8.63
C GLY A 196 -25.90 -15.37 -8.82
N ALA A 197 -24.92 -15.32 -7.91
CA ALA A 197 -23.75 -14.47 -8.03
C ALA A 197 -22.68 -14.96 -9.01
N VAL A 198 -22.75 -16.19 -9.51
CA VAL A 198 -21.65 -16.81 -10.28
C VAL A 198 -21.23 -15.96 -11.47
N ASP A 199 -22.18 -15.55 -12.31
CA ASP A 199 -21.89 -14.76 -13.52
C ASP A 199 -21.33 -13.38 -13.18
N ARG A 200 -21.82 -12.77 -12.10
CA ARG A 200 -21.31 -11.47 -11.61
C ARG A 200 -19.89 -11.59 -11.08
N CYS A 201 -19.58 -12.65 -10.33
CA CYS A 201 -18.23 -12.92 -9.85
C CYS A 201 -17.26 -13.15 -11.02
N GLN A 202 -17.67 -13.91 -12.04
CA GLN A 202 -16.87 -14.11 -13.26
C GLN A 202 -16.62 -12.79 -14.00
N SER A 203 -17.65 -11.95 -14.15
CA SER A 203 -17.48 -10.62 -14.77
C SER A 203 -16.49 -9.73 -14.01
N LEU A 204 -16.53 -9.72 -12.67
CA LEU A 204 -15.57 -8.95 -11.86
C LEU A 204 -14.14 -9.46 -12.05
N LEU A 205 -13.96 -10.78 -12.06
CA LEU A 205 -12.67 -11.43 -12.28
C LEU A 205 -12.10 -11.09 -13.67
N ASP A 206 -12.91 -11.20 -14.72
CA ASP A 206 -12.48 -10.95 -16.10
C ASP A 206 -12.17 -9.46 -16.34
N THR A 207 -13.02 -8.55 -15.85
CA THR A 207 -12.77 -7.10 -15.95
C THR A 207 -11.46 -6.73 -15.27
N THR A 208 -11.23 -7.21 -14.05
CA THR A 208 -9.99 -6.90 -13.30
C THR A 208 -8.75 -7.47 -14.01
N THR A 209 -8.87 -8.68 -14.56
CA THR A 209 -7.79 -9.32 -15.34
C THR A 209 -7.43 -8.48 -16.58
N ASN A 210 -8.44 -8.00 -17.31
CA ASN A 210 -8.23 -7.15 -18.48
C ASN A 210 -7.58 -5.82 -18.11
N THR A 211 -8.05 -5.16 -17.05
CA THR A 211 -7.45 -3.92 -16.53
C THR A 211 -5.97 -4.11 -16.18
N LEU A 212 -5.64 -5.15 -15.41
CA LEU A 212 -4.25 -5.46 -15.03
C LEU A 212 -3.36 -5.77 -16.23
N ARG A 213 -3.91 -6.43 -17.26
CA ARG A 213 -3.19 -6.69 -18.50
C ARG A 213 -2.86 -5.40 -19.25
N GLU A 214 -3.87 -4.57 -19.48
CA GLU A 214 -3.69 -3.30 -20.22
C GLU A 214 -2.73 -2.34 -19.51
N LEU A 215 -2.83 -2.22 -18.19
CA LEU A 215 -1.94 -1.36 -17.42
C LEU A 215 -0.49 -1.87 -17.44
N ASN A 216 -0.28 -3.19 -17.31
CA ASN A 216 1.06 -3.76 -17.36
C ASN A 216 1.70 -3.62 -18.75
N GLU A 217 0.93 -3.73 -19.83
CA GLU A 217 1.42 -3.49 -21.20
C GLU A 217 1.96 -2.06 -21.36
N VAL A 218 1.25 -1.05 -20.85
CA VAL A 218 1.71 0.35 -20.87
C VAL A 218 2.95 0.53 -20.00
N LEU A 219 2.94 -0.01 -18.77
CA LEU A 219 4.07 0.10 -17.85
C LEU A 219 5.35 -0.53 -18.42
N LEU A 220 5.29 -1.76 -18.93
CA LEU A 220 6.46 -2.46 -19.47
C LEU A 220 7.05 -1.72 -20.66
N ARG A 221 6.19 -1.25 -21.58
CA ARG A 221 6.63 -0.48 -22.74
C ARG A 221 7.34 0.79 -22.32
N ASP A 222 6.74 1.60 -21.45
CA ASP A 222 7.24 2.94 -21.16
C ASP A 222 8.42 2.91 -20.18
N THR A 223 8.44 1.96 -19.22
CA THR A 223 9.57 1.76 -18.29
C THR A 223 10.88 1.47 -19.04
N HIS A 224 10.83 0.63 -20.08
CA HIS A 224 12.02 0.34 -20.87
C HIS A 224 12.61 1.61 -21.52
N HIS A 225 11.75 2.52 -21.99
CA HIS A 225 12.19 3.79 -22.55
C HIS A 225 12.77 4.72 -21.48
N PHE A 226 12.21 4.74 -20.27
CA PHE A 226 12.74 5.54 -19.17
C PHE A 226 14.15 5.08 -18.78
N VAL A 227 14.33 3.77 -18.61
CA VAL A 227 15.64 3.19 -18.24
C VAL A 227 16.69 3.53 -19.30
N ALA A 228 16.35 3.42 -20.59
CA ALA A 228 17.27 3.78 -21.67
C ALA A 228 17.71 5.27 -21.59
N LEU A 229 16.76 6.19 -21.44
CA LEU A 229 17.07 7.63 -21.31
C LEU A 229 17.92 7.91 -20.06
N LEU A 230 17.57 7.30 -18.93
CA LEU A 230 18.30 7.45 -17.68
C LEU A 230 19.73 6.90 -17.79
N GLN A 231 19.92 5.73 -18.40
CA GLN A 231 21.25 5.17 -18.62
C GLN A 231 22.13 6.07 -19.50
N GLU A 232 21.56 6.71 -20.53
CA GLU A 232 22.30 7.72 -21.31
C GLU A 232 22.69 8.93 -20.46
N ILE A 233 21.78 9.46 -19.63
CA ILE A 233 22.09 10.58 -18.71
C ILE A 233 23.19 10.16 -17.72
N GLN A 234 23.11 8.93 -17.17
CA GLN A 234 24.10 8.39 -16.24
C GLN A 234 25.48 8.29 -16.89
N THR A 235 25.54 7.82 -18.14
CA THR A 235 26.79 7.72 -18.90
C THR A 235 27.42 9.09 -19.10
N LEU A 236 26.63 10.09 -19.51
CA LEU A 236 27.12 11.47 -19.68
C LEU A 236 27.62 12.09 -18.36
N ALA A 237 26.92 11.82 -17.24
CA ALA A 237 27.35 12.28 -15.93
C ALA A 237 28.68 11.62 -15.50
N SER A 238 28.83 10.32 -15.77
CA SER A 238 30.05 9.56 -15.47
C SER A 238 31.24 10.03 -16.30
N GLU A 239 31.04 10.26 -17.61
CA GLU A 239 32.05 10.82 -18.52
C GLU A 239 32.48 12.25 -18.12
N ALA A 240 31.56 13.03 -17.55
CA ALA A 240 31.84 14.36 -17.03
C ALA A 240 32.38 14.35 -15.58
N GLU A 241 32.61 13.17 -14.99
CA GLU A 241 33.06 12.96 -13.60
C GLU A 241 32.15 13.63 -12.56
N GLN A 242 30.84 13.71 -12.84
CA GLN A 242 29.83 14.33 -11.97
C GLN A 242 29.09 13.28 -11.12
N ALA A 243 29.53 13.10 -9.88
CA ALA A 243 28.96 12.11 -8.96
C ALA A 243 27.51 12.40 -8.54
N GLU A 244 27.15 13.67 -8.30
CA GLU A 244 25.80 14.02 -7.81
C GLU A 244 24.68 13.71 -8.84
N PRO A 245 24.82 14.07 -10.13
CA PRO A 245 23.89 13.64 -11.18
C PRO A 245 23.84 12.13 -11.33
N GLU A 246 24.96 11.43 -11.26
CA GLU A 246 25.01 9.96 -11.35
C GLU A 246 24.16 9.31 -10.24
N GLU A 247 24.32 9.76 -8.99
CA GLU A 247 23.50 9.29 -7.86
C GLU A 247 22.02 9.66 -8.00
N ALA A 248 21.70 10.82 -8.59
CA ALA A 248 20.33 11.24 -8.80
C ALA A 248 19.64 10.34 -9.85
N VAL A 249 20.32 10.04 -10.95
CA VAL A 249 19.84 9.15 -12.00
C VAL A 249 19.66 7.73 -11.47
N GLN A 250 20.66 7.21 -10.75
CA GLN A 250 20.59 5.86 -10.17
C GLN A 250 19.37 5.69 -9.27
N ARG A 251 19.08 6.69 -8.42
CA ARG A 251 17.86 6.70 -7.58
C ARG A 251 16.59 6.64 -8.43
N VAL A 252 16.52 7.34 -9.56
CA VAL A 252 15.33 7.30 -10.43
C VAL A 252 15.20 5.93 -11.10
N ILE A 253 16.30 5.34 -11.57
CA ILE A 253 16.31 3.97 -12.15
C ILE A 253 15.74 2.97 -11.14
N GLU A 254 16.19 3.02 -9.89
CA GLU A 254 15.68 2.14 -8.83
C GLU A 254 14.18 2.30 -8.56
N HIS A 255 13.62 3.50 -8.68
CA HIS A 255 12.17 3.70 -8.56
C HIS A 255 11.42 3.13 -9.78
N VAL A 256 11.94 3.38 -10.98
CA VAL A 256 11.36 2.88 -12.24
C VAL A 256 11.34 1.34 -12.26
N ASP A 257 12.41 0.70 -11.80
CA ASP A 257 12.46 -0.76 -11.68
C ASP A 257 11.43 -1.31 -10.69
N ARG A 258 11.18 -0.61 -9.58
CA ARG A 258 10.11 -0.98 -8.63
C ARG A 258 8.72 -0.88 -9.26
N ILE A 259 8.46 0.18 -10.02
CA ILE A 259 7.21 0.38 -10.77
C ILE A 259 6.98 -0.79 -11.74
N ALA A 260 8.00 -1.23 -12.47
CA ALA A 260 7.90 -2.36 -13.39
C ALA A 260 7.74 -3.70 -12.67
N ALA A 261 8.47 -3.94 -11.58
CA ALA A 261 8.39 -5.16 -10.81
C ALA A 261 6.99 -5.38 -10.19
N TRP A 262 6.32 -4.30 -9.79
CA TRP A 262 4.95 -4.34 -9.27
C TRP A 262 3.97 -4.98 -10.26
N GLY A 263 4.03 -4.61 -11.54
CA GLY A 263 3.08 -5.10 -12.56
C GLY A 263 3.12 -6.62 -12.73
N GLY A 264 4.34 -7.18 -12.84
CA GLY A 264 4.54 -8.63 -12.94
C GLY A 264 4.21 -9.39 -11.65
N ALA A 265 4.39 -8.78 -10.47
CA ALA A 265 3.97 -9.37 -9.21
C ALA A 265 2.45 -9.43 -9.09
N ARG A 266 1.73 -8.35 -9.47
CA ARG A 266 0.27 -8.30 -9.38
C ARG A 266 -0.44 -9.19 -10.37
N GLN A 267 0.04 -9.28 -11.61
CA GLN A 267 -0.52 -10.23 -12.57
C GLN A 267 -0.45 -11.69 -12.08
N ARG A 268 0.65 -12.08 -11.43
CA ARG A 268 0.79 -13.43 -10.85
C ARG A 268 -0.17 -13.65 -9.69
N ALA A 269 -0.19 -12.74 -8.71
CA ALA A 269 -1.08 -12.83 -7.56
C ALA A 269 -2.56 -12.88 -7.98
N TRP A 270 -2.96 -12.03 -8.93
CA TRP A 270 -4.32 -12.03 -9.45
C TRP A 270 -4.66 -13.30 -10.21
N SER A 271 -3.72 -13.84 -11.00
CA SER A 271 -3.92 -15.11 -11.71
C SER A 271 -4.15 -16.29 -10.76
N GLU A 272 -3.41 -16.34 -9.64
CA GLU A 272 -3.61 -17.35 -8.60
C GLU A 272 -5.00 -17.22 -7.96
N TYR A 273 -5.40 -15.98 -7.61
CA TYR A 273 -6.73 -15.70 -7.08
C TYR A 273 -7.84 -16.08 -8.08
N TYR A 274 -7.70 -15.70 -9.35
CA TYR A 274 -8.61 -16.04 -10.44
C TYR A 274 -8.82 -17.56 -10.53
N GLN A 275 -7.72 -18.32 -10.58
CA GLN A 275 -7.79 -19.78 -10.66
C GLN A 275 -8.44 -20.40 -9.43
N TYR A 276 -8.14 -19.87 -8.24
CA TYR A 276 -8.75 -20.29 -6.99
C TYR A 276 -10.27 -20.07 -7.02
N VAL A 277 -10.73 -18.85 -7.31
CA VAL A 277 -12.16 -18.54 -7.33
C VAL A 277 -12.85 -19.33 -8.43
N HIS A 278 -12.29 -19.39 -9.64
CA HIS A 278 -12.90 -20.17 -10.72
C HIS A 278 -13.03 -21.65 -10.36
N ARG A 279 -12.04 -22.24 -9.68
CA ARG A 279 -12.13 -23.62 -9.17
C ARG A 279 -13.22 -23.73 -8.12
N TYR A 280 -13.30 -22.79 -7.18
CA TYR A 280 -14.32 -22.76 -6.14
C TYR A 280 -15.74 -22.67 -6.71
N LEU A 281 -15.97 -21.78 -7.67
CA LEU A 281 -17.25 -21.64 -8.37
C LEU A 281 -17.64 -22.94 -9.07
N ARG A 282 -16.68 -23.62 -9.70
CA ARG A 282 -16.94 -24.87 -10.43
C ARG A 282 -17.20 -26.05 -9.50
N ASP A 283 -16.33 -26.24 -8.52
CA ASP A 283 -16.24 -27.51 -7.77
C ASP A 283 -17.08 -27.47 -6.49
N VAL A 284 -17.38 -26.28 -5.96
CA VAL A 284 -18.17 -26.10 -4.72
C VAL A 284 -19.52 -25.48 -5.05
N VAL A 285 -19.53 -24.31 -5.71
CA VAL A 285 -20.77 -23.53 -5.89
C VAL A 285 -21.74 -24.24 -6.82
N ARG A 286 -21.27 -24.70 -7.99
CA ARG A 286 -22.11 -25.40 -8.96
C ARG A 286 -22.50 -26.81 -8.53
N LEU A 287 -21.73 -27.44 -7.64
CA LEU A 287 -22.04 -28.77 -7.10
C LEU A 287 -23.20 -28.72 -6.08
N ASP A 288 -23.30 -27.62 -5.33
CA ASP A 288 -24.29 -27.41 -4.28
C ASP A 288 -25.02 -26.06 -4.49
N PRO A 289 -25.85 -25.94 -5.55
CA PRO A 289 -26.46 -24.67 -5.94
C PRO A 289 -27.36 -24.09 -4.85
N ASP A 290 -28.11 -24.95 -4.14
CA ASP A 290 -29.00 -24.57 -3.04
C ASP A 290 -28.28 -24.48 -1.68
N ARG A 291 -26.95 -24.68 -1.65
CA ARG A 291 -26.13 -24.74 -0.43
C ARG A 291 -26.58 -25.78 0.60
N ALA A 292 -27.42 -26.74 0.18
CA ALA A 292 -28.07 -27.72 1.04
C ALA A 292 -27.11 -28.80 1.54
N LEU A 293 -26.14 -29.22 0.72
CA LEU A 293 -25.12 -30.18 1.15
C LEU A 293 -24.20 -29.55 2.21
N SER A 294 -23.74 -28.33 1.95
CA SER A 294 -22.84 -27.59 2.83
C SER A 294 -23.46 -27.30 4.19
N GLN A 295 -24.74 -26.90 4.21
CA GLN A 295 -25.47 -26.66 5.45
C GLN A 295 -25.68 -27.95 6.23
N ARG A 296 -26.10 -29.05 5.57
CA ARG A 296 -26.26 -30.36 6.23
C ARG A 296 -24.94 -30.87 6.80
N LEU A 297 -23.82 -30.70 6.09
CA LEU A 297 -22.50 -31.09 6.59
C LEU A 297 -22.12 -30.28 7.84
N ARG A 298 -22.37 -28.96 7.83
CA ARG A 298 -22.14 -28.10 9.00
C ARG A 298 -22.96 -28.57 10.20
N ASP A 299 -24.24 -28.87 10.00
CA ASP A 299 -25.13 -29.34 11.05
C ASP A 299 -24.70 -30.72 11.57
N GLN A 300 -24.24 -31.63 10.70
CA GLN A 300 -23.70 -32.93 11.10
C GLN A 300 -22.41 -32.81 11.91
N VAL A 301 -21.50 -31.90 11.54
CA VAL A 301 -20.26 -31.67 12.28
C VAL A 301 -20.55 -31.05 13.65
N ALA A 302 -21.47 -30.08 13.72
CA ALA A 302 -21.90 -29.48 14.98
C ALA A 302 -22.50 -30.52 15.95
N ASN A 303 -23.27 -31.47 15.41
CA ASN A 303 -23.91 -32.55 16.17
C ASN A 303 -23.08 -33.84 16.25
N TRP A 304 -21.82 -33.83 15.82
CA TRP A 304 -20.96 -35.02 15.84
C TRP A 304 -20.77 -35.60 17.26
N PRO A 305 -20.63 -34.81 18.34
CA PRO A 305 -20.48 -35.36 19.69
C PRO A 305 -21.69 -36.18 20.17
N SER A 306 -22.90 -35.84 19.72
CA SER A 306 -24.11 -36.59 20.07
C SER A 306 -24.33 -37.83 19.20
N THR A 307 -23.88 -37.78 17.95
CA THR A 307 -24.09 -38.85 16.98
C THR A 307 -22.82 -39.08 16.15
N PRO A 308 -21.80 -39.73 16.74
CA PRO A 308 -20.48 -39.83 16.11
C PRO A 308 -20.52 -40.74 14.89
N PHE A 309 -19.85 -40.32 13.82
CA PHE A 309 -19.59 -41.13 12.63
C PHE A 309 -18.10 -41.13 12.29
N HIS A 310 -17.66 -42.14 11.53
CA HIS A 310 -16.27 -42.34 11.15
C HIS A 310 -16.16 -42.70 9.67
N LEU A 311 -15.11 -42.21 9.01
CA LEU A 311 -14.77 -42.62 7.64
C LEU A 311 -13.93 -43.90 7.69
N LEU A 312 -14.33 -44.91 6.93
CA LEU A 312 -13.53 -46.12 6.74
C LEU A 312 -12.54 -45.87 5.60
N VAL A 313 -11.25 -45.98 5.90
CA VAL A 313 -10.17 -45.87 4.92
C VAL A 313 -9.44 -47.20 4.81
N ALA A 314 -8.97 -47.53 3.61
CA ALA A 314 -8.17 -48.72 3.40
C ALA A 314 -6.82 -48.57 4.13
N ALA A 315 -6.59 -49.41 5.14
CA ALA A 315 -5.35 -49.41 5.93
C ALA A 315 -4.58 -50.70 5.65
N ALA A 316 -3.81 -50.71 4.55
CA ALA A 316 -2.91 -51.81 4.27
C ALA A 316 -1.74 -51.79 5.28
N PRO A 317 -1.38 -52.92 5.89
CA PRO A 317 -0.22 -52.97 6.78
C PRO A 317 1.05 -52.61 6.01
N SER A 318 1.89 -51.77 6.60
CA SER A 318 3.18 -51.42 6.00
C SER A 318 4.05 -52.68 5.83
N MET A 319 4.79 -52.74 4.73
CA MET A 319 5.77 -53.81 4.52
C MET A 319 6.82 -53.78 5.63
N ARG A 320 7.03 -54.92 6.30
CA ARG A 320 8.08 -55.06 7.32
C ARG A 320 9.42 -55.24 6.62
N LEU A 321 10.29 -54.24 6.72
CA LEU A 321 11.66 -54.32 6.21
C LEU A 321 12.58 -54.88 7.29
N LEU A 322 13.42 -55.85 6.92
CA LEU A 322 14.53 -56.26 7.77
C LEU A 322 15.57 -55.16 7.79
N ARG A 323 16.09 -54.83 8.97
CA ARG A 323 17.25 -53.94 9.08
C ARG A 323 18.46 -54.57 8.36
N PRO A 324 19.34 -53.77 7.74
CA PRO A 324 20.63 -54.26 7.29
C PRO A 324 21.35 -54.97 8.45
N LEU A 325 22.10 -56.02 8.14
CA LEU A 325 22.97 -56.66 9.12
C LEU A 325 24.06 -55.65 9.50
N GLU A 326 23.87 -54.88 10.57
CA GLU A 326 24.98 -54.18 11.20
C GLU A 326 25.97 -55.25 11.64
N SER A 327 27.14 -55.30 11.01
CA SER A 327 28.25 -56.04 11.59
C SER A 327 28.43 -55.50 13.00
N ARG A 328 28.21 -56.36 14.00
CA ARG A 328 28.62 -56.02 15.36
C ARG A 328 30.12 -55.84 15.31
N VAL A 329 30.58 -54.60 15.14
CA VAL A 329 31.95 -54.26 15.50
C VAL A 329 31.97 -54.41 17.01
N GLU A 330 32.51 -55.54 17.49
CA GLU A 330 32.90 -55.67 18.89
C GLU A 330 33.93 -54.57 19.15
N ARG A 331 33.46 -53.43 19.66
CA ARG A 331 34.35 -52.39 20.13
C ARG A 331 34.96 -52.94 21.42
N PRO A 332 36.29 -53.16 21.48
CA PRO A 332 36.91 -53.65 22.71
C PRO A 332 36.58 -52.69 23.85
N ALA A 333 36.32 -53.25 25.04
CA ALA A 333 36.00 -52.45 26.22
C ALA A 333 37.13 -51.43 26.45
N VAL A 334 36.77 -50.15 26.53
CA VAL A 334 37.72 -49.07 26.80
C VAL A 334 38.23 -49.26 28.23
N MET A 335 39.37 -49.94 28.37
CA MET A 335 40.08 -50.05 29.64
C MET A 335 40.85 -48.75 29.87
N ARG A 336 40.48 -48.00 30.91
CA ARG A 336 41.34 -46.91 31.40
C ARG A 336 42.65 -47.53 31.90
N PRO A 337 43.83 -46.99 31.52
CA PRO A 337 45.08 -47.43 32.12
C PRO A 337 44.98 -47.20 33.63
N ARG A 338 45.16 -48.26 34.44
CA ARG A 338 45.34 -48.09 35.88
C ARG A 338 46.66 -47.35 36.07
N THR A 339 46.60 -46.19 36.70
CA THR A 339 47.78 -45.50 37.20
C THR A 339 48.31 -46.33 38.36
N ASP A 340 49.50 -46.92 38.21
CA ASP A 340 50.18 -47.55 39.34
C ASP A 340 50.47 -46.47 40.38
N ARG A 341 49.98 -46.69 41.60
CA ARG A 341 50.37 -45.91 42.77
C ARG A 341 51.56 -46.63 43.40
N GLU A 342 52.71 -45.96 43.26
CA GLU A 342 54.01 -46.12 43.95
C GLU A 342 54.56 -47.53 44.22
#